data_AF-K0KNI3-F1
#
_entry.id   AF-K0KNI3-F1
#
_cell.length_a   1.000
_cell.length_b   1.000
_cell.length_c   1.000
_cell.angle_alpha   90.00
_cell.angle_beta   90.00
_cell.angle_gamma   90.00
#
_symmetry.space_group_name_H-M   'P 1'
#
loop_
_entity.id
_entity.type
_entity.pdbx_description
1 polymer ?
#
loop_
_entity_poly.entity_id
_entity_poly.type
_entity_poly.pdbx_seq_one_letter_code
_entity_poly.pdbx_strand_id
1 'polypeptide(L)'
;MTQSQVRIAEVISSLYDDSKSVGSGSNVGNYYLQTVQEFDSETVKQLDGPFRETVLSPITTFANYFNEIDDAIKKRAHKKVDYEGAKAKVRRLVDKPAKDASKLPRAEKELQMAKEIYDQLNVQLKEELPQLISLRVPYFDPSFESLVKIQLRFCTEGYTRLAQIQNYLNQQDRDDYSQGILDDKISQLLVEMSQLQIASLGVK
;
A
#
# COMPACT_ATOMS: atom_id res chain seq x y z
N MET A 1 7.60 -3.53 -12.28
CA MET A 1 6.62 -3.31 -13.35
C MET A 1 5.56 -4.39 -13.27
N THR A 2 4.42 -4.21 -13.94
CA THR A 2 3.45 -5.30 -14.02
C THR A 2 3.96 -6.33 -15.02
N GLN A 3 3.73 -7.62 -14.75
CA GLN A 3 4.05 -8.71 -15.69
C GLN A 3 3.46 -8.48 -17.09
N SER A 4 2.37 -7.71 -17.17
CA SER A 4 1.79 -7.28 -18.44
C SER A 4 2.69 -6.37 -19.28
N GLN A 5 3.45 -5.44 -18.67
CA GLN A 5 4.33 -4.53 -19.41
C GLN A 5 5.49 -5.28 -20.08
N VAL A 6 6.07 -6.26 -19.38
CA VAL A 6 7.12 -7.14 -19.94
C VAL A 6 6.57 -7.98 -21.08
N ARG A 7 5.39 -8.60 -20.91
CA ARG A 7 4.75 -9.38 -22.00
C ARG A 7 4.44 -8.54 -23.23
N ILE A 8 3.97 -7.31 -23.05
CA ILE A 8 3.74 -6.39 -24.18
C ILE A 8 5.06 -6.12 -24.91
N ALA A 9 6.15 -5.90 -24.18
CA ALA A 9 7.46 -5.70 -24.78
C ALA A 9 7.97 -6.93 -25.53
N GLU A 10 7.75 -8.15 -25.01
CA GLU A 10 8.10 -9.40 -25.69
C GLU A 10 7.33 -9.55 -27.01
N VAL A 11 6.02 -9.27 -27.01
CA VAL A 11 5.18 -9.30 -28.21
C VAL A 11 5.64 -8.27 -29.22
N ILE A 12 5.90 -7.03 -28.79
CA ILE A 12 6.42 -5.97 -29.67
C ILE A 12 7.75 -6.42 -30.29
N SER A 13 8.67 -6.97 -29.49
CA SER A 13 9.94 -7.49 -30.00
C SER A 13 9.77 -8.56 -31.07
N SER A 14 8.86 -9.53 -30.83
CA SER A 14 8.53 -10.58 -31.80
C SER A 14 7.99 -10.03 -33.12
N LEU A 15 7.09 -9.05 -33.07
CA LEU A 15 6.53 -8.41 -34.27
C LEU A 15 7.61 -7.68 -35.08
N TYR A 16 8.56 -7.05 -34.40
CA TYR A 16 9.71 -6.41 -35.03
C TYR A 16 10.69 -7.43 -35.64
N ASP A 17 10.85 -8.61 -35.05
CA ASP A 17 11.68 -9.69 -35.61
C ASP A 17 11.03 -10.33 -36.85
N ASP A 18 9.72 -10.56 -36.83
CA ASP A 18 8.98 -11.10 -37.98
C ASP A 18 9.05 -10.16 -39.20
N SER A 19 9.05 -8.85 -38.98
CA SER A 19 9.16 -7.83 -40.04
C SER A 19 10.58 -7.68 -40.61
N LYS A 20 11.64 -8.14 -39.92
CA LYS A 20 13.00 -8.19 -40.48
C LYS A 20 13.10 -9.11 -41.69
N SER A 21 12.28 -10.17 -41.73
CA SER A 21 12.24 -11.12 -42.85
C SER A 21 11.81 -10.49 -44.18
N VAL A 22 11.21 -9.29 -44.13
CA VAL A 22 10.65 -8.56 -45.29
C VAL A 22 11.54 -7.40 -45.76
N GLY A 23 12.75 -7.22 -45.19
CA GLY A 23 13.79 -6.33 -45.75
C GLY A 23 13.84 -4.90 -45.19
N SER A 24 13.14 -4.58 -44.11
CA SER A 24 13.27 -3.32 -43.36
C SER A 24 13.15 -3.58 -41.86
N GLY A 25 14.21 -4.12 -41.27
CA GLY A 25 14.19 -4.56 -39.88
C GLY A 25 14.89 -3.60 -38.93
N SER A 26 14.18 -2.63 -38.36
CA SER A 26 14.73 -1.81 -37.27
C SER A 26 14.86 -2.66 -35.99
N ASN A 27 16.00 -2.59 -35.29
CA ASN A 27 16.22 -3.31 -34.03
C ASN A 27 15.51 -2.67 -32.81
N VAL A 28 14.67 -1.64 -33.04
CA VAL A 28 13.96 -0.89 -31.99
C VAL A 28 13.12 -1.78 -31.07
N GLY A 29 12.48 -2.83 -31.57
CA GLY A 29 11.72 -3.77 -30.75
C GLY A 29 12.58 -4.47 -29.67
N ASN A 30 13.79 -4.88 -30.03
CA ASN A 30 14.74 -5.50 -29.10
C ASN A 30 15.27 -4.48 -28.08
N TYR A 31 15.56 -3.24 -28.52
CA TYR A 31 15.98 -2.17 -27.61
C TYR A 31 14.86 -1.82 -26.61
N TYR A 32 13.60 -1.78 -27.06
CA TYR A 32 12.45 -1.57 -26.18
C TYR A 32 12.30 -2.69 -25.15
N LEU A 33 12.39 -3.95 -25.57
CA LEU A 33 12.35 -5.09 -24.67
C LEU A 33 13.47 -5.04 -23.63
N GLN A 34 14.70 -4.76 -24.06
CA GLN A 34 15.85 -4.63 -23.18
C GLN A 34 15.64 -3.50 -22.16
N THR A 35 15.23 -2.30 -22.60
CA THR A 35 14.98 -1.16 -21.71
C THR A 35 13.89 -1.47 -20.68
N VAL A 36 12.83 -2.16 -21.07
CA VAL A 36 11.77 -2.59 -20.15
C VAL A 36 12.31 -3.61 -19.14
N GLN A 37 13.09 -4.61 -19.57
CA GLN A 37 13.69 -5.60 -18.67
C GLN A 37 14.71 -4.97 -17.69
N GLU A 38 15.52 -4.04 -18.15
CA GLU A 38 16.47 -3.29 -17.32
C GLU A 38 15.75 -2.38 -16.33
N PHE A 39 14.71 -1.68 -16.76
CA PHE A 39 13.90 -0.85 -15.87
C PHE A 39 13.26 -1.68 -14.74
N ASP A 40 12.74 -2.88 -15.05
CA ASP A 40 12.22 -3.79 -14.03
C ASP A 40 13.31 -4.35 -13.11
N SER A 41 14.40 -4.86 -13.69
CA SER A 41 15.44 -5.54 -12.91
C SER A 41 16.31 -4.59 -12.08
N GLU A 42 16.48 -3.34 -12.50
CA GLU A 42 17.29 -2.36 -11.80
C GLU A 42 16.44 -1.41 -10.97
N THR A 43 15.52 -0.68 -11.62
CA THR A 43 14.84 0.43 -10.94
C THR A 43 13.82 -0.10 -9.94
N VAL A 44 12.99 -1.06 -10.33
CA VAL A 44 11.95 -1.60 -9.43
C VAL A 44 12.60 -2.32 -8.25
N LYS A 45 13.65 -3.12 -8.49
CA LYS A 45 14.37 -3.81 -7.40
C LYS A 45 15.06 -2.84 -6.46
N GLN A 46 15.66 -1.76 -6.97
CA GLN A 46 16.29 -0.73 -6.13
C GLN A 46 15.28 0.05 -5.27
N LEU A 47 14.02 0.13 -5.70
CA LEU A 47 12.96 0.82 -4.95
C LEU A 47 12.27 -0.07 -3.91
N ASP A 48 12.31 -1.40 -4.05
CA ASP A 48 11.68 -2.34 -3.11
C ASP A 48 12.23 -2.22 -1.69
N GLY A 49 13.55 -2.15 -1.53
CA GLY A 49 14.20 -1.98 -0.22
C GLY A 49 13.74 -0.70 0.51
N PRO A 50 13.94 0.49 -0.08
CA PRO A 50 13.45 1.74 0.48
C PRO A 50 11.94 1.73 0.76
N PHE A 51 11.12 1.18 -0.13
CA PHE A 51 9.68 1.08 0.09
C PHE A 51 9.33 0.21 1.30
N ARG A 52 9.98 -0.95 1.44
CA ARG A 52 9.79 -1.83 2.59
C ARG A 52 10.20 -1.15 3.90
N GLU A 53 11.36 -0.51 3.92
CA GLU A 53 11.92 0.08 5.14
C GLU A 53 11.23 1.36 5.57
N THR A 54 10.84 2.22 4.62
CA THR A 54 10.33 3.57 4.92
C THR A 54 8.81 3.66 4.89
N VAL A 55 8.11 2.70 4.26
CA VAL A 55 6.65 2.70 4.13
C VAL A 55 6.04 1.47 4.81
N LEU A 56 6.37 0.26 4.36
CA LEU A 56 5.70 -0.95 4.87
C LEU A 56 6.03 -1.25 6.32
N SER A 57 7.31 -1.19 6.70
CA SER A 57 7.76 -1.51 8.06
C SER A 57 7.17 -0.54 9.10
N PRO A 58 7.21 0.80 8.92
CA PRO A 58 6.60 1.73 9.87
C PRO A 58 5.09 1.51 10.01
N ILE A 59 4.36 1.30 8.92
CA ILE A 59 2.92 1.00 8.96
C ILE A 59 2.66 -0.27 9.76
N THR A 60 3.44 -1.32 9.51
CA THR A 60 3.31 -2.61 10.22
C THR A 60 3.60 -2.45 11.71
N THR A 61 4.69 -1.76 12.06
CA THR A 61 5.08 -1.49 13.44
C THR A 61 4.01 -0.70 14.18
N PHE A 62 3.49 0.37 13.57
CA PHE A 62 2.45 1.19 14.18
C PHE A 62 1.15 0.39 14.39
N ALA A 63 0.76 -0.42 13.41
CA ALA A 63 -0.40 -1.30 13.54
C ALA A 63 -0.24 -2.30 14.71
N ASN A 64 0.97 -2.80 14.93
CA ASN A 64 1.22 -3.76 16.01
C ASN A 64 1.06 -3.15 17.42
N TYR A 65 1.27 -1.85 17.62
CA TYR A 65 1.00 -1.21 18.91
C TYR A 65 -0.46 -1.35 19.36
N PHE A 66 -1.40 -1.42 18.42
CA PHE A 66 -2.82 -1.60 18.75
C PHE A 66 -3.12 -2.96 19.39
N ASN A 67 -2.31 -3.99 19.13
CA ASN A 67 -2.48 -5.29 19.79
C ASN A 67 -2.25 -5.17 21.30
N GLU A 68 -1.19 -4.47 21.71
CA GLU A 68 -0.87 -4.25 23.13
C GLU A 68 -1.94 -3.38 23.82
N ILE A 69 -2.45 -2.39 23.09
CA ILE A 69 -3.52 -1.51 23.57
C ILE A 69 -4.83 -2.28 23.75
N ASP A 70 -5.18 -3.16 22.80
CA ASP A 70 -6.34 -4.02 22.91
C ASP A 70 -6.26 -4.91 24.14
N ASP A 71 -5.09 -5.45 24.45
CA ASP A 71 -4.87 -6.25 25.65
C ASP A 71 -4.94 -5.42 26.93
N ALA A 72 -4.45 -4.18 26.93
CA ALA A 72 -4.61 -3.25 28.04
C ALA A 72 -6.10 -2.88 28.27
N ILE A 73 -6.87 -2.65 27.20
CA ILE A 73 -8.31 -2.38 27.24
C ILE A 73 -9.06 -3.59 27.81
N LYS A 74 -8.76 -4.81 27.34
CA LYS A 74 -9.33 -6.06 27.88
C LYS A 74 -9.02 -6.19 29.37
N LYS A 75 -7.77 -5.98 29.76
CA LYS A 75 -7.34 -6.05 31.18
C LYS A 75 -8.11 -5.04 32.04
N ARG A 76 -8.24 -3.79 31.59
CA ARG A 76 -9.04 -2.76 32.28
C ARG A 76 -10.52 -3.14 32.35
N ALA A 77 -11.08 -3.75 31.32
CA ALA A 77 -12.46 -4.24 31.33
C ALA A 77 -12.66 -5.36 32.37
N HIS A 78 -11.74 -6.32 32.46
CA HIS A 78 -11.77 -7.35 33.49
C HIS A 78 -11.67 -6.75 34.90
N LYS A 79 -10.75 -5.79 35.13
CA LYS A 79 -10.60 -5.13 36.43
C LYS A 79 -11.82 -4.29 36.83
N LYS A 80 -12.57 -3.76 35.86
CA LYS A 80 -13.86 -3.14 36.13
C LYS A 80 -14.86 -4.13 36.72
N VAL A 81 -14.91 -5.35 36.19
CA VAL A 81 -15.80 -6.41 36.71
C VAL A 81 -15.42 -6.81 38.13
N ASP A 82 -14.12 -6.98 38.40
CA ASP A 82 -13.60 -7.27 39.76
C ASP A 82 -14.03 -6.16 40.75
N TYR A 83 -13.86 -4.90 40.36
CA TYR A 83 -14.24 -3.74 41.16
C TYR A 83 -15.75 -3.68 41.46
N GLU A 84 -16.60 -3.84 40.45
CA GLU A 84 -18.06 -3.87 40.62
C GLU A 84 -18.51 -5.06 41.48
N GLY A 85 -17.84 -6.21 41.34
CA GLY A 85 -18.07 -7.39 42.18
C GLY A 85 -17.75 -7.14 43.65
N ALA A 86 -16.59 -6.52 43.95
CA ALA A 86 -16.21 -6.14 45.31
C ALA A 86 -17.18 -5.10 45.89
N LYS A 87 -17.62 -4.14 45.09
CA LYS A 87 -18.60 -3.11 45.48
C LYS A 87 -19.94 -3.73 45.84
N ALA A 88 -20.42 -4.69 45.04
CA ALA A 88 -21.64 -5.44 45.33
C ALA A 88 -21.52 -6.28 46.61
N LYS A 89 -20.34 -6.88 46.87
CA LYS A 89 -20.06 -7.64 48.09
C LYS A 89 -20.13 -6.77 49.34
N VAL A 90 -19.49 -5.59 49.32
CA VAL A 90 -19.56 -4.62 50.43
C VAL A 90 -20.99 -4.18 50.66
N ARG A 91 -21.73 -3.79 49.62
CA ARG A 91 -23.15 -3.39 49.73
C ARG A 91 -24.00 -4.46 50.40
N ARG A 92 -23.85 -5.74 50.01
CA ARG A 92 -24.58 -6.86 50.63
C ARG A 92 -24.26 -7.02 52.12
N LEU A 93 -23.01 -6.82 52.53
CA LEU A 93 -22.59 -6.92 53.93
C LEU A 93 -23.05 -5.72 54.78
N VAL A 94 -23.23 -4.55 54.16
CA VAL A 94 -23.84 -3.37 54.80
C VAL A 94 -25.35 -3.58 54.97
N ASP A 95 -26.05 -3.98 53.91
CA ASP A 95 -27.50 -4.21 53.94
C ASP A 95 -27.88 -5.37 54.88
N LYS A 96 -27.03 -6.39 54.96
CA LYS A 96 -27.19 -7.55 55.85
C LYS A 96 -25.89 -7.86 56.59
N PRO A 97 -25.69 -7.27 57.79
CA PRO A 97 -24.50 -7.49 58.60
C PRO A 97 -24.25 -8.97 58.88
N ALA A 98 -23.00 -9.41 58.67
CA ALA A 98 -22.60 -10.77 58.98
C ALA A 98 -22.41 -10.96 60.50
N LYS A 99 -22.61 -12.19 60.99
CA LYS A 99 -22.31 -12.55 62.38
C LYS A 99 -20.84 -12.31 62.76
N ASP A 100 -19.93 -12.43 61.79
CA ASP A 100 -18.51 -12.16 61.95
C ASP A 100 -18.22 -10.70 61.57
N ALA A 101 -17.93 -9.88 62.58
CA ALA A 101 -17.65 -8.45 62.44
C ALA A 101 -16.40 -8.15 61.60
N SER A 102 -15.50 -9.11 61.39
CA SER A 102 -14.30 -8.93 60.57
C SER A 102 -14.56 -8.99 59.06
N LYS A 103 -15.72 -9.51 58.63
CA LYS A 103 -16.04 -9.70 57.20
C LYS A 103 -16.22 -8.40 56.44
N LEU A 104 -16.89 -7.43 57.03
CA LEU A 104 -17.11 -6.13 56.39
C LEU A 104 -15.78 -5.37 56.19
N PRO A 105 -14.93 -5.17 57.23
CA PRO A 105 -13.62 -4.54 57.06
C PRO A 105 -12.72 -5.23 56.02
N ARG A 106 -12.75 -6.57 55.94
CA ARG A 106 -12.01 -7.32 54.91
C ARG A 106 -12.54 -7.03 53.50
N ALA A 107 -13.86 -7.04 53.32
CA ALA A 107 -14.47 -6.74 52.03
C ALA A 107 -14.24 -5.28 51.59
N GLU A 108 -14.22 -4.33 52.53
CA GLU A 108 -13.87 -2.93 52.26
C GLU A 108 -12.42 -2.78 51.80
N LYS A 109 -11.48 -3.51 52.43
CA LYS A 109 -10.08 -3.54 51.99
C LYS A 109 -9.93 -4.15 50.59
N GLU A 110 -10.63 -5.24 50.30
CA GLU A 110 -10.67 -5.83 48.95
C GLU A 110 -11.24 -4.86 47.91
N LEU A 111 -12.31 -4.13 48.25
CA LEU A 111 -12.90 -3.09 47.39
C LEU A 111 -11.91 -1.98 47.09
N GLN A 112 -11.19 -1.49 48.11
CA GLN A 112 -10.21 -0.43 47.94
C GLN A 112 -9.07 -0.88 46.99
N MET A 113 -8.55 -2.09 47.17
CA MET A 113 -7.53 -2.66 46.29
C MET A 113 -8.02 -2.82 44.85
N ALA A 114 -9.23 -3.36 44.66
CA ALA A 114 -9.81 -3.54 43.34
C ALA A 114 -10.05 -2.20 42.63
N LYS A 115 -10.49 -1.18 43.39
CA LYS A 115 -10.67 0.18 42.90
C LYS A 115 -9.36 0.80 42.42
N GLU A 116 -8.31 0.75 43.25
CA GLU A 116 -7.00 1.31 42.92
C GLU A 116 -6.43 0.71 41.62
N ILE A 117 -6.48 -0.61 41.48
CA ILE A 117 -6.01 -1.31 40.27
C ILE A 117 -6.81 -0.89 39.03
N TYR A 118 -8.14 -0.84 39.14
CA TYR A 118 -8.99 -0.43 38.01
C TYR A 118 -8.77 1.05 37.65
N ASP A 119 -8.75 1.94 38.63
CA ASP A 119 -8.60 3.38 38.42
C ASP A 119 -7.23 3.69 37.80
N GLN A 120 -6.16 3.03 38.24
CA GLN A 120 -4.83 3.16 37.63
C GLN A 120 -4.85 2.83 36.13
N LEU A 121 -5.35 1.64 35.75
CA LEU A 121 -5.44 1.24 34.35
C LEU A 121 -6.36 2.15 33.54
N ASN A 122 -7.45 2.60 34.14
CA ASN A 122 -8.44 3.45 33.49
C ASN A 122 -7.92 4.87 33.24
N VAL A 123 -7.18 5.45 34.20
CA VAL A 123 -6.53 6.76 34.02
C VAL A 123 -5.44 6.65 32.97
N GLN A 124 -4.56 5.64 33.07
CA GLN A 124 -3.50 5.40 32.09
C GLN A 124 -4.04 5.34 30.66
N LEU A 125 -5.05 4.50 30.40
CA LEU A 125 -5.66 4.41 29.06
C LEU A 125 -6.30 5.72 28.60
N LYS A 126 -6.92 6.49 29.50
CA LYS A 126 -7.52 7.78 29.15
C LYS A 126 -6.49 8.83 28.78
N GLU A 127 -5.29 8.76 29.36
CA GLU A 127 -4.19 9.67 29.08
C GLU A 127 -3.44 9.27 27.81
N GLU A 128 -3.14 7.98 27.65
CA GLU A 128 -2.28 7.47 26.57
C GLU A 128 -3.01 7.34 25.23
N LEU A 129 -4.27 6.90 25.20
CA LEU A 129 -5.01 6.71 23.94
C LEU A 129 -5.10 7.98 23.08
N PRO A 130 -5.46 9.16 23.62
CA PRO A 130 -5.48 10.39 22.82
C PRO A 130 -4.10 10.78 22.29
N GLN A 131 -3.04 10.51 23.05
CA GLN A 131 -1.66 10.80 22.65
C GLN A 131 -1.24 9.92 21.48
N LEU A 132 -1.47 8.60 21.57
CA LEU A 132 -1.21 7.67 20.48
C LEU A 132 -1.95 8.08 19.20
N ILE A 133 -3.25 8.39 19.32
CA ILE A 133 -4.04 8.81 18.17
C ILE A 133 -3.46 10.10 17.58
N SER A 134 -3.01 11.05 18.40
CA SER A 134 -2.38 12.28 17.91
C SER A 134 -1.04 12.04 17.22
N LEU A 135 -0.27 11.04 17.66
CA LEU A 135 1.02 10.66 17.07
C LEU A 135 0.90 10.09 15.65
N ARG A 136 -0.28 9.62 15.23
CA ARG A 136 -0.49 9.03 13.89
C ARG A 136 0.02 9.93 12.75
N VAL A 137 -0.19 11.24 12.86
CA VAL A 137 0.17 12.21 11.80
C VAL A 137 1.69 12.35 11.72
N PRO A 138 2.40 12.82 12.76
CA PRO A 138 3.85 12.97 12.69
C PRO A 138 4.59 11.64 12.49
N TYR A 139 4.00 10.51 12.90
CA TYR A 139 4.58 9.19 12.68
C TYR A 139 4.57 8.79 11.19
N PHE A 140 3.45 9.03 10.47
CA PHE A 140 3.33 8.64 9.06
C PHE A 140 3.83 9.69 8.07
N ASP A 141 4.01 10.94 8.50
CA ASP A 141 4.52 12.02 7.64
C ASP A 141 5.80 11.65 6.86
N PRO A 142 6.88 11.12 7.50
CA PRO A 142 8.08 10.69 6.76
C PRO A 142 7.81 9.50 5.83
N SER A 143 6.87 8.61 6.15
CA SER A 143 6.48 7.50 5.28
C SER A 143 5.74 7.99 4.03
N PHE A 144 4.86 8.98 4.17
CA PHE A 144 4.19 9.63 3.04
C PHE A 144 5.21 10.36 2.15
N GLU A 145 6.13 11.12 2.73
CA GLU A 145 7.18 11.80 1.98
C GLU A 145 8.05 10.79 1.20
N SER A 146 8.44 9.69 1.86
CA SER A 146 9.26 8.64 1.25
C SER A 146 8.50 7.93 0.12
N LEU A 147 7.21 7.67 0.29
CA LEU A 147 6.36 7.09 -0.74
C LEU A 147 6.31 7.99 -1.99
N VAL A 148 6.09 9.29 -1.82
CA VAL A 148 6.06 10.25 -2.93
C VAL A 148 7.41 10.30 -3.65
N LYS A 149 8.53 10.32 -2.91
CA LYS A 149 9.87 10.30 -3.50
C LYS A 149 10.16 9.02 -4.28
N ILE A 150 9.73 7.87 -3.77
CA ILE A 150 9.86 6.57 -4.46
C ILE A 150 9.07 6.58 -5.76
N GLN A 151 7.82 7.05 -5.74
CA GLN A 151 6.98 7.16 -6.93
C GLN A 151 7.57 8.14 -7.96
N LEU A 152 8.04 9.31 -7.50
CA LEU A 152 8.71 10.28 -8.36
C LEU A 152 9.93 9.65 -9.05
N ARG A 153 10.80 8.99 -8.28
CA ARG A 153 11.99 8.32 -8.83
C ARG A 153 11.61 7.24 -9.84
N PHE A 154 10.61 6.42 -9.54
CA PHE A 154 10.10 5.40 -10.47
C PHE A 154 9.65 6.02 -11.80
N CYS A 155 8.81 7.06 -11.73
CA CYS A 155 8.27 7.73 -12.91
C CYS A 155 9.35 8.45 -13.72
N THR A 156 10.25 9.18 -13.06
CA THR A 156 11.35 9.91 -13.71
C THR A 156 12.31 8.97 -14.42
N GLU A 157 12.69 7.87 -13.78
CA GLU A 157 13.60 6.89 -14.36
C GLU A 157 12.92 6.14 -15.53
N GLY A 158 11.66 5.75 -15.37
CA GLY A 158 10.87 5.12 -16.42
C GLY A 158 10.71 6.02 -17.64
N TYR A 159 10.37 7.28 -17.43
CA TYR A 159 10.30 8.28 -18.49
C TYR A 159 11.65 8.46 -19.20
N THR A 160 12.73 8.63 -18.44
CA THR A 160 14.07 8.88 -18.99
C THR A 160 14.55 7.70 -19.84
N ARG A 161 14.40 6.47 -19.34
CA ARG A 161 14.78 5.26 -20.07
C ARG A 161 13.95 5.05 -21.33
N LEU A 162 12.64 5.22 -21.26
CA LEU A 162 11.78 5.09 -22.44
C LEU A 162 12.04 6.18 -23.47
N ALA A 163 12.34 7.42 -23.04
CA ALA A 163 12.70 8.51 -23.94
C ALA A 163 13.99 8.22 -24.73
N GLN A 164 14.96 7.50 -24.16
CA GLN A 164 16.18 7.10 -24.87
C GLN A 164 15.88 6.21 -26.09
N ILE A 165 14.77 5.47 -26.09
CA ILE A 165 14.38 4.60 -27.20
C ILE A 165 14.12 5.41 -28.48
N GLN A 166 13.65 6.65 -28.33
CA GLN A 166 13.41 7.55 -29.46
C GLN A 166 14.68 7.83 -30.27
N ASN A 167 15.87 7.66 -29.68
CA ASN A 167 17.14 7.83 -30.39
C ASN A 167 17.45 6.67 -31.34
N TYR A 168 16.81 5.51 -31.18
CA TYR A 168 16.94 4.36 -32.08
C TYR A 168 15.88 4.36 -33.19
N LEU A 169 14.90 5.25 -33.14
CA LEU A 169 13.95 5.48 -34.24
C LEU A 169 14.66 6.23 -35.37
N ASN A 170 14.27 5.94 -36.62
CA ASN A 170 14.81 6.66 -37.75
C ASN A 170 14.32 8.13 -37.74
N GLN A 171 15.06 9.02 -38.40
CA GLN A 171 14.77 10.45 -38.35
C GLN A 171 13.42 10.80 -38.98
N GLN A 172 13.04 10.10 -40.06
CA GLN A 172 11.77 10.32 -40.74
C GLN A 172 10.56 10.01 -39.84
N ASP A 173 10.59 8.89 -39.11
CA ASP A 173 9.50 8.48 -38.22
C ASP A 173 9.34 9.46 -37.05
N ARG A 174 10.45 10.04 -36.58
CA ARG A 174 10.44 11.06 -35.52
C ARG A 174 9.82 12.37 -36.03
N ASP A 175 10.18 12.79 -37.24
CA ASP A 175 9.65 14.00 -37.86
C ASP A 175 8.15 13.83 -38.18
N ASP A 176 7.76 12.69 -38.75
CA ASP A 176 6.36 12.33 -39.03
C ASP A 176 5.50 12.30 -37.75
N TYR A 177 6.04 11.77 -36.64
CA TYR A 177 5.38 11.80 -35.34
C TYR A 177 5.21 13.23 -34.82
N SER A 178 6.26 14.06 -34.88
CA SER A 178 6.22 15.44 -34.40
C SER A 178 5.23 16.33 -35.17
N GLN A 179 4.98 15.99 -36.44
CA GLN A 179 4.06 16.71 -37.32
C GLN A 179 2.64 16.15 -37.30
N GLY A 180 2.37 15.09 -36.51
CA GLY A 180 1.06 14.42 -36.43
C GLY A 180 0.73 13.53 -37.65
N ILE A 181 1.63 13.40 -38.62
CA ILE A 181 1.45 12.60 -39.84
C ILE A 181 1.27 11.12 -39.48
N LEU A 182 1.96 10.66 -38.43
CA LEU A 182 1.87 9.26 -37.99
C LEU A 182 0.48 8.93 -37.43
N ASP A 183 -0.19 9.88 -36.76
CA ASP A 183 -1.55 9.67 -36.22
C ASP A 183 -2.59 9.52 -37.34
N ASP A 184 -2.44 10.30 -38.42
CA ASP A 184 -3.26 10.18 -39.62
C ASP A 184 -3.06 8.83 -40.31
N LYS A 185 -1.80 8.38 -40.44
CA LYS A 185 -1.47 7.05 -41.00
C LYS A 185 -2.08 5.91 -40.16
N ILE A 186 -1.97 5.99 -38.83
CA ILE A 186 -2.57 5.00 -37.93
C ILE A 186 -4.09 4.97 -38.09
N SER A 187 -4.73 6.14 -38.15
CA SER A 187 -6.18 6.25 -38.34
C SER A 187 -6.63 5.61 -39.65
N GLN A 188 -5.89 5.82 -40.74
CA GLN A 188 -6.16 5.19 -42.03
C GLN A 188 -6.01 3.66 -41.97
N LEU A 189 -4.93 3.15 -41.38
CA LEU A 189 -4.72 1.71 -41.22
C LEU A 189 -5.80 1.03 -40.39
N LEU A 190 -6.28 1.68 -39.33
CA LEU A 190 -7.40 1.16 -38.53
C LEU A 190 -8.69 1.05 -39.35
N VAL A 191 -8.94 2.01 -40.25
CA VAL A 191 -10.06 1.95 -41.19
C VAL A 191 -9.89 0.80 -42.17
N GLU A 192 -8.71 0.62 -42.77
CA GLU A 192 -8.43 -0.51 -43.68
C GLU A 192 -8.60 -1.86 -42.96
N MET A 193 -8.08 -2.00 -41.75
CA MET A 193 -8.25 -3.19 -40.91
C MET A 193 -9.72 -3.48 -40.60
N SER A 194 -10.53 -2.43 -40.39
CA SER A 194 -11.97 -2.59 -40.19
C SER A 194 -12.68 -3.08 -41.46
N GLN A 195 -12.21 -2.68 -42.65
CA GLN A 195 -12.76 -3.11 -43.93
C GLN A 195 -12.42 -4.57 -44.25
N LEU A 196 -11.28 -5.07 -43.76
CA LEU A 196 -10.85 -6.47 -43.90
C LEU A 196 -11.66 -7.45 -43.03
N GLN A 197 -12.55 -6.97 -42.16
CA GLN A 197 -13.44 -7.85 -41.40
C GLN A 197 -14.46 -8.54 -42.32
N ILE A 198 -14.51 -9.88 -42.27
CA ILE A 198 -15.38 -10.76 -43.08
C ILE A 198 -16.87 -10.35 -43.05
N ALA A 199 -17.31 -9.59 -42.04
CA ALA A 199 -18.68 -9.09 -41.91
C ALA A 199 -19.06 -7.98 -42.93
N SER A 200 -18.10 -7.31 -43.57
CA SER A 200 -18.38 -6.27 -44.58
C SER A 200 -18.63 -6.85 -45.99
N LEU A 201 -18.20 -8.09 -46.24
CA LEU A 201 -18.36 -8.81 -47.52
C LEU A 201 -19.77 -9.43 -47.72
N GLY A 202 -20.63 -9.34 -46.70
CA GLY A 202 -21.96 -9.96 -46.67
C GLY A 202 -23.13 -9.06 -47.07
N VAL A 203 -22.91 -7.79 -47.39
CA VAL A 203 -23.98 -6.89 -47.86
C VAL A 203 -23.90 -6.78 -49.38
N LYS A 204 -24.53 -7.74 -50.07
CA LYS A 204 -24.99 -7.57 -51.46
C LYS A 204 -26.50 -7.40 -51.44
#